data_AF-A0A661J978-F1
#
_entry.id   AF-A0A661J978-F1
#
_cell.length_a   1.000
_cell.length_b   1.000
_cell.length_c   1.000
_cell.angle_alpha   90.00
_cell.angle_beta   90.00
_cell.angle_gamma   90.00
#
_symmetry.space_group_name_H-M   'P 1'
#
loop_
_entity.id
_entity.type
_entity.pdbx_description
1 polymer ?
#
loop_
_entity_poly.entity_id
_entity_poly.type
_entity_poly.pdbx_seq_one_letter_code
_entity_poly.pdbx_strand_id
1 'polypeptide(L)'
;MKLFSIMWSSYVSLLKAGVDKVGHFELLVYSNKQIAQRPEILEEVKQELKKADLILFYRTHDPFWEVIEEEIKALEGRLPVIVIGSDPSYWRLSTVNPEV
;
A
#
# COMPACT_ATOMS: atom_id res chain seq x y z
N MET A 1 -13.69 -0.24 -7.53
CA MET A 1 -12.38 -0.93 -7.56
C MET A 1 -11.79 -0.94 -6.16
N LYS A 2 -11.14 -2.02 -5.74
CA LYS A 2 -10.51 -2.15 -4.43
C LYS A 2 -9.14 -1.49 -4.44
N LEU A 3 -9.03 -0.38 -3.72
CA LEU A 3 -7.76 0.30 -3.46
C LEU A 3 -7.21 -0.19 -2.12
N PHE A 4 -6.09 -0.89 -2.16
CA PHE A 4 -5.37 -1.31 -0.97
C PHE A 4 -4.22 -0.35 -0.68
N SER A 5 -4.05 0.02 0.59
CA SER A 5 -3.03 0.98 0.97
C SER A 5 -2.41 0.72 2.34
N ILE A 6 -1.11 0.97 2.43
CA ILE A 6 -0.35 1.07 3.68
C ILE A 6 0.29 2.46 3.69
N MET A 7 -0.06 3.26 4.70
CA MET A 7 0.26 4.69 4.75
C MET A 7 0.94 5.07 6.07
N TRP A 8 1.63 6.21 6.07
CA TRP A 8 1.91 6.86 7.35
C TRP A 8 0.60 7.28 8.02
N SER A 9 0.47 7.13 9.35
CA SER A 9 -0.80 7.33 10.07
C SER A 9 -1.44 8.70 9.81
N SER A 10 -0.63 9.74 9.59
CA SER A 10 -1.10 11.10 9.28
C SER A 10 -1.79 11.22 7.93
N TYR A 11 -1.49 10.35 6.97
CA TYR A 11 -2.08 10.38 5.62
C TYR A 11 -3.36 9.56 5.48
N VAL A 12 -3.68 8.68 6.45
CA VAL A 12 -4.85 7.79 6.37
C VAL A 12 -6.15 8.58 6.21
N SER A 13 -6.38 9.60 7.04
CA SER A 13 -7.60 10.42 6.98
C SER A 13 -7.68 11.24 5.69
N LEU A 14 -6.55 11.76 5.21
CA LEU A 14 -6.48 12.50 3.96
C LEU A 14 -6.82 11.60 2.75
N LEU A 15 -6.25 10.40 2.71
CA LEU A 15 -6.51 9.42 1.65
C LEU A 15 -7.98 9.02 1.63
N LYS A 16 -8.58 8.75 2.80
CA LYS A 16 -10.03 8.46 2.93
C LYS A 16 -10.88 9.57 2.33
N ALA A 17 -10.66 10.82 2.74
CA ALA A 17 -11.39 11.96 2.21
C ALA A 17 -11.22 12.13 0.69
N GLY A 18 -10.03 11.87 0.17
CA GLY A 18 -9.77 11.88 -1.28
C GLY A 18 -10.55 10.80 -2.02
N VAL A 19 -10.54 9.56 -1.51
CA VAL A 19 -11.29 8.44 -2.09
C VAL A 19 -12.80 8.71 -2.05
N ASP A 20 -13.33 9.17 -0.92
CA ASP A 20 -14.75 9.49 -0.75
C ASP A 20 -15.20 10.57 -1.75
N LYS A 21 -14.36 11.58 -1.97
CA LYS A 21 -14.62 12.65 -2.95
C LYS A 21 -14.64 12.14 -4.39
N VAL A 22 -13.78 11.18 -4.73
CA VAL A 22 -13.73 10.59 -6.08
C VAL A 22 -14.89 9.60 -6.29
N GLY A 23 -15.30 8.88 -5.25
CA GLY A 23 -16.47 8.00 -5.26
C GLY A 23 -16.33 6.73 -6.13
N HIS A 24 -15.12 6.37 -6.54
CA HIS A 24 -14.85 5.25 -7.46
C HIS A 24 -14.18 4.03 -6.80
N PHE A 25 -13.53 4.26 -5.66
CA PHE A 25 -12.72 3.24 -4.98
C PHE A 25 -13.37 2.78 -3.68
N GLU A 26 -13.26 1.48 -3.41
CA GLU A 26 -13.44 0.89 -2.08
C GLU A 26 -12.06 0.84 -1.43
N LEU A 27 -11.83 1.67 -0.39
CA LEU A 27 -10.52 1.80 0.25
C LEU A 27 -10.38 0.84 1.44
N LEU A 28 -9.35 0.01 1.40
CA LEU A 28 -8.81 -0.67 2.57
C LEU A 28 -7.42 -0.10 2.87
N VAL A 29 -7.27 0.50 4.06
CA VAL A 29 -6.04 1.20 4.43
C VAL A 29 -5.58 0.80 5.83
N TYR A 30 -4.31 0.43 5.93
CA TYR A 30 -3.58 0.21 7.18
C TYR A 30 -2.56 1.33 7.37
N SER A 31 -2.18 1.60 8.62
CA SER A 31 -1.04 2.48 8.89
C SER A 31 0.23 1.69 9.16
N ASN A 32 1.39 2.21 8.75
CA ASN A 32 2.71 1.63 9.08
C ASN A 32 2.82 1.34 10.58
N LYS A 33 2.41 2.30 11.42
CA LYS A 33 2.39 2.17 12.88
C LYS A 33 1.51 1.02 13.37
N GLN A 34 0.33 0.84 12.77
CA GLN A 34 -0.59 -0.24 13.16
C GLN A 34 0.03 -1.61 12.92
N ILE A 35 0.64 -1.84 11.76
CA ILE A 35 1.26 -3.12 11.41
C ILE A 35 2.50 -3.36 12.27
N ALA A 36 3.35 -2.33 12.45
CA ALA A 36 4.56 -2.42 13.27
C ALA A 36 4.25 -2.74 14.74
N GLN A 37 3.16 -2.20 15.29
CA GLN A 37 2.75 -2.44 16.68
C GLN A 37 1.97 -3.74 16.88
N ARG A 38 1.44 -4.32 15.80
CA ARG A 38 0.58 -5.50 15.81
C ARG A 38 1.02 -6.51 14.76
N PRO A 39 2.18 -7.18 14.94
CA PRO A 39 2.69 -8.14 13.95
C PRO A 39 1.69 -9.26 13.65
N GLU A 40 0.76 -9.57 14.56
CA GLU A 40 -0.27 -10.59 14.37
C GLU A 40 -1.25 -10.30 13.23
N ILE A 41 -1.41 -9.03 12.83
CA ILE A 41 -2.29 -8.67 11.70
C ILE A 41 -1.60 -8.81 10.34
N LEU A 42 -0.29 -9.09 10.30
CA LEU A 42 0.46 -9.11 9.04
C LEU A 42 -0.09 -10.15 8.06
N GLU A 43 -0.52 -11.32 8.55
CA GLU A 43 -1.13 -12.33 7.68
C GLU A 43 -2.44 -11.83 7.06
N GLU A 44 -3.30 -11.19 7.84
CA GLU A 44 -4.54 -10.56 7.34
C GLU A 44 -4.22 -9.51 6.26
N VAL A 45 -3.26 -8.62 6.53
CA VAL A 45 -2.81 -7.57 5.61
C VAL A 45 -2.39 -8.17 4.26
N LYS A 46 -1.64 -9.28 4.26
CA LYS A 46 -1.21 -9.96 3.02
C LYS A 46 -2.39 -10.59 2.27
N GLN A 47 -3.35 -11.20 2.98
CA GLN A 47 -4.53 -11.79 2.37
C GLN A 47 -5.41 -10.72 1.71
N GLU A 48 -5.54 -9.55 2.34
CA GLU A 48 -6.29 -8.43 1.78
C GLU A 48 -5.57 -7.75 0.61
N LEU A 49 -4.25 -7.63 0.67
CA LEU A 49 -3.42 -7.13 -0.43
C LEU A 49 -3.66 -7.94 -1.72
N LYS A 50 -3.76 -9.27 -1.62
CA LYS A 50 -4.01 -10.18 -2.76
C LYS A 50 -5.38 -9.98 -3.42
N LYS A 51 -6.32 -9.31 -2.75
CA LYS A 51 -7.67 -9.03 -3.26
C LYS A 51 -7.78 -7.64 -3.90
N ALA A 52 -6.69 -6.87 -3.94
CA ALA A 52 -6.68 -5.51 -4.45
C ALA A 52 -6.74 -5.46 -5.97
N ASP A 53 -7.39 -4.42 -6.50
CA ASP A 53 -7.33 -4.06 -7.93
C ASP A 53 -6.25 -3.00 -8.20
N LEU A 54 -5.89 -2.23 -7.16
CA LEU A 54 -4.89 -1.14 -7.20
C LEU A 54 -4.22 -1.03 -5.83
N ILE A 55 -2.91 -0.82 -5.84
CA ILE A 55 -2.12 -0.66 -4.62
C ILE A 55 -1.45 0.72 -4.59
N LEU A 56 -1.58 1.41 -3.46
CA LEU A 56 -0.87 2.66 -3.18
C LEU A 56 -0.17 2.59 -1.82
N PHE A 57 1.14 2.73 -1.81
CA PHE A 57 1.96 2.60 -0.60
C PHE A 57 2.76 3.86 -0.30
N TYR A 58 2.84 4.18 0.99
CA TYR A 58 3.88 5.03 1.55
C TYR A 58 4.87 4.15 2.31
N ARG A 59 5.95 3.74 1.63
CA ARG A 59 6.97 2.83 2.15
C ARG A 59 7.88 3.55 3.16
N THR A 60 8.17 2.86 4.25
CA THR A 60 9.07 3.27 5.33
C THR A 60 10.15 2.21 5.52
N HIS A 61 11.04 2.41 6.50
CA HIS A 61 12.09 1.46 6.87
C HIS A 61 11.61 0.37 7.85
N ASP A 62 10.30 0.27 8.12
CA ASP A 62 9.77 -0.72 9.07
C ASP A 62 10.02 -2.16 8.56
N PRO A 63 10.47 -3.12 9.40
CA PRO A 63 10.90 -4.45 8.94
C PRO A 63 9.83 -5.28 8.22
N PHE A 64 8.55 -5.05 8.49
CA PHE A 64 7.47 -5.79 7.83
C PHE A 64 7.40 -5.51 6.31
N TRP A 65 8.01 -4.42 5.84
CA TRP A 65 8.05 -4.09 4.41
C TRP A 65 8.78 -5.12 3.57
N GLU A 66 9.78 -5.81 4.13
CA GLU A 66 10.47 -6.89 3.43
C GLU A 66 9.49 -7.99 3.01
N VAL A 67 8.57 -8.35 3.90
CA VAL A 67 7.52 -9.34 3.63
C VAL A 67 6.48 -8.82 2.64
N ILE A 68 6.06 -7.55 2.78
CA ILE A 68 5.09 -6.94 1.85
C ILE A 68 5.68 -6.86 0.43
N GLU A 69 6.97 -6.56 0.30
CA GLU A 69 7.66 -6.51 -0.98
C GLU A 69 7.74 -7.86 -1.68
N GLU A 70 7.94 -8.95 -0.93
CA GLU A 70 7.89 -10.30 -1.49
C GLU A 70 6.49 -10.60 -2.06
N GLU A 71 5.43 -10.21 -1.35
CA GLU A 71 4.06 -10.37 -1.83
C GLU A 71 3.81 -9.53 -3.10
N ILE A 72 4.33 -8.29 -3.16
CA ILE A 72 4.24 -7.46 -4.37
C ILE A 72 5.00 -8.08 -5.55
N LYS A 73 6.21 -8.60 -5.32
CA LYS A 73 6.98 -9.29 -6.38
C LYS A 73 6.24 -10.53 -6.88
N ALA A 74 5.59 -11.27 -5.99
CA ALA A 74 4.79 -12.45 -6.34
C ALA A 74 3.53 -12.12 -7.18
N LEU A 75 3.07 -10.87 -7.22
CA LEU A 75 1.99 -10.45 -8.11
C LEU A 75 2.44 -10.34 -9.58
N GLU A 76 3.74 -10.38 -9.88
CA GLU A 76 4.30 -10.39 -11.25
C GLU A 76 3.75 -9.25 -12.14
N GLY A 77 3.45 -8.09 -11.55
CA GLY A 77 2.92 -6.93 -12.29
C GLY A 77 1.48 -7.07 -12.77
N ARG A 78 0.70 -8.04 -12.28
CA ARG A 78 -0.71 -8.26 -12.67
C ARG A 78 -1.64 -7.11 -12.33
N LEU A 79 -1.26 -6.26 -11.38
CA LEU A 79 -2.04 -5.09 -10.98
C LEU A 79 -1.12 -3.87 -10.75
N PRO A 80 -1.64 -2.64 -10.94
CA PRO A 80 -0.88 -1.42 -10.74
C PRO A 80 -0.48 -1.24 -9.27
N VAL A 81 0.80 -1.02 -9.05
CA VAL A 81 1.39 -0.74 -7.74
C VAL A 81 2.09 0.61 -7.82
N ILE A 82 1.73 1.50 -6.91
CA ILE A 82 2.32 2.83 -6.78
C ILE A 82 2.98 2.90 -5.41
N VAL A 83 4.30 3.09 -5.38
CA VAL A 83 5.07 3.20 -4.14
C VAL A 83 5.70 4.58 -4.06
N ILE A 84 5.30 5.33 -3.05
CA ILE A 84 5.92 6.59 -2.66
C ILE A 84 6.60 6.42 -1.29
N GLY A 85 7.38 7.42 -0.89
CA GLY A 85 8.11 7.40 0.37
C GLY A 85 9.15 8.51 0.42
N SER A 86 9.77 8.70 1.58
CA SER A 86 10.83 9.70 1.76
C SER A 86 12.12 9.35 1.01
N ASP A 87 12.40 8.06 0.82
CA ASP A 87 13.52 7.57 0.02
C ASP A 87 13.05 7.22 -1.41
N PRO A 88 13.52 7.94 -2.46
CA PRO A 88 13.17 7.64 -3.84
C PRO A 88 13.60 6.26 -4.32
N SER A 89 14.56 5.61 -3.66
CA SER A 89 14.98 4.24 -4.00
C SER A 89 13.81 3.25 -3.92
N TYR A 90 12.79 3.58 -3.11
CA TYR A 90 11.61 2.77 -2.87
C TYR A 90 10.63 2.78 -4.03
N TRP A 91 10.66 3.84 -4.84
CA TRP A 91 9.71 4.02 -5.94
C TRP A 91 9.93 3.00 -7.06
N ARG A 92 11.10 2.35 -7.08
CA ARG A 92 11.44 1.24 -8.00
C ARG A 92 10.51 0.02 -7.87
N LEU A 93 9.76 -0.08 -6.79
CA LEU A 93 8.73 -1.10 -6.60
C LEU A 93 7.42 -0.78 -7.34
N SER A 94 7.27 0.44 -7.84
CA SER A 94 6.10 0.82 -8.63
C SER A 94 6.10 0.09 -9.98
N THR A 95 4.93 -0.33 -10.43
CA THR A 95 4.74 -0.99 -11.73
C THR A 95 4.14 -0.06 -12.79
N VAL A 96 3.93 1.21 -12.43
CA VAL A 96 3.42 2.27 -13.33
C VAL A 96 4.55 3.20 -13.78
N ASN A 97 4.33 3.91 -14.89
CA ASN A 97 5.27 4.93 -15.34
C ASN A 97 5.29 6.13 -14.38
N PRO A 98 6.45 6.78 -14.16
CA PRO A 98 6.55 7.95 -13.27
C PRO A 98 5.75 9.19 -13.69
N GLU A 99 5.27 9.24 -14.93
CA GLU A 99 4.49 10.36 -15.48
C GLU A 99 2.98 10.30 -15.16
N VAL A 100 2.55 9.26 -14.43
CA VAL A 100 1.15 9.07 -13.98
C VAL A 100 0.85 9.91 -12.75
#